data_AF-A0A351G863-F1
#
_entry.id   AF-A0A351G863-F1
#
_cell.length_a   1.000
_cell.length_b   1.000
_cell.length_c   1.000
_cell.angle_alpha   90.00
_cell.angle_beta   90.00
_cell.angle_gamma   90.00
#
_symmetry.space_group_name_H-M   'P 1'
#
loop_
_entity.id
_entity.type
_entity.pdbx_description
1 polymer ?
#
loop_
_entity_poly.entity_id
_entity_poly.type
_entity_poly.pdbx_seq_one_letter_code
_entity_poly.pdbx_strand_id
1 'polypeptide(L)' 'MGDEWVNLRLCLTCGYVGCCDNSKNKHATGHFHSTKHPVIVSYQPEERWLWCYVDQTMIEV' A
#
# COMPACT_ATOMS: atom_id res chain seq x y z
N MET A 1 -16.79 2.58 13.29
CA MET A 1 -15.95 3.78 13.49
C MET A 1 -14.69 3.58 12.67
N GLY A 2 -14.48 4.42 11.64
CA GLY A 2 -13.25 4.42 10.85
C GLY A 2 -12.25 5.35 11.51
N ASP A 3 -11.14 4.81 11.99
CA ASP A 3 -9.98 5.57 12.47
C ASP A 3 -9.39 6.42 11.31
N GLU A 4 -8.72 7.52 11.64
CA GLU A 4 -8.08 8.42 10.67
C GLU A 4 -7.15 7.63 9.71
N TRP A 5 -7.41 7.76 8.42
CA TRP A 5 -6.65 7.08 7.37
C TRP A 5 -5.33 7.81 7.20
N VAL A 6 -4.32 7.42 7.99
CA VAL A 6 -3.05 8.16 8.05
C VAL A 6 -2.32 8.10 6.70
N ASN A 7 -2.23 6.90 6.10
CA ASN A 7 -1.51 6.69 4.84
C ASN A 7 -2.23 5.67 3.94
N LEU A 8 -2.56 6.09 2.71
CA LEU A 8 -3.16 5.26 1.66
C LEU A 8 -2.09 4.69 0.72
N ARG A 9 -2.34 3.47 0.24
CA ARG A 9 -1.50 2.73 -0.70
C ARG A 9 -2.35 2.31 -1.90
N LEU A 10 -1.85 2.54 -3.11
CA LEU A 10 -2.48 2.12 -4.36
C LEU A 10 -1.72 0.95 -4.97
N CYS A 11 -2.41 -0.12 -5.32
CA CYS A 11 -1.82 -1.25 -6.05
C CYS A 11 -1.68 -0.91 -7.53
N LEU A 12 -0.45 -0.99 -8.06
CA LEU A 12 -0.19 -0.68 -9.47
C LEU A 12 -0.63 -1.78 -10.44
N THR A 13 -0.91 -2.99 -9.95
CA THR A 13 -1.36 -4.09 -10.80
C THR A 13 -2.86 -4.01 -11.11
N CYS A 14 -3.68 -3.63 -10.13
CA CYS A 14 -5.15 -3.70 -10.25
C CYS A 14 -5.90 -2.42 -9.84
N GLY A 15 -5.18 -1.38 -9.37
CA GLY A 15 -5.80 -0.12 -8.94
C GLY A 15 -6.49 -0.16 -7.58
N TYR A 16 -6.32 -1.23 -6.79
CA TYR A 16 -6.89 -1.32 -5.45
C TYR A 16 -6.26 -0.31 -4.48
N VAL A 17 -7.07 0.39 -3.69
CA VAL A 17 -6.60 1.33 -2.67
C VAL A 17 -6.84 0.73 -1.28
N GLY A 18 -5.77 0.59 -0.50
CA GLY A 18 -5.79 0.06 0.86
C GLY A 18 -5.12 1.02 1.84
N CYS A 19 -5.47 0.91 3.12
CA CYS A 19 -4.73 1.58 4.19
C CYS A 19 -3.40 0.87 4.47
N CYS A 20 -2.43 1.64 4.94
CA CYS A 20 -1.10 1.19 5.36
C CYS A 20 -1.17 0.14 6.49
N ASP A 21 -0.09 -0.62 6.67
CA ASP A 21 0.11 -1.60 7.74
C ASP A 21 -0.01 -1.05 9.16
N ASN A 22 0.11 0.27 9.31
CA ASN A 22 -0.06 0.96 10.59
C ASN A 22 -1.54 1.16 10.97
N SER A 23 -2.47 0.92 10.04
CA SER A 23 -3.90 0.89 10.32
C SER A 23 -4.31 -0.48 10.85
N LYS A 24 -5.27 -0.53 11.79
CA LYS A 24 -5.75 -1.77 12.46
C LYS A 24 -5.97 -2.97 11.53
N ASN A 25 -6.43 -2.72 10.30
CA ASN A 25 -6.86 -3.76 9.37
C ASN A 25 -5.82 -4.15 8.31
N LYS A 26 -4.68 -3.44 8.20
CA LYS A 26 -3.56 -3.75 7.27
C LYS A 26 -4.01 -4.09 5.84
N HIS A 27 -4.89 -3.28 5.26
CA HIS A 27 -5.57 -3.64 4.00
C HIS A 27 -4.62 -3.83 2.81
N ALA A 28 -3.54 -3.03 2.71
CA ALA A 28 -2.57 -3.17 1.62
C ALA A 28 -1.86 -4.54 1.64
N THR A 29 -1.45 -4.99 2.82
CA THR A 29 -0.77 -6.28 2.98
C THR A 29 -1.75 -7.45 2.89
N GLY A 30 -2.96 -7.32 3.42
CA GLY A 30 -4.03 -8.30 3.20
C GLY A 30 -4.34 -8.50 1.72
N HIS A 31 -4.40 -7.41 0.96
CA HIS A 31 -4.54 -7.44 -0.50
C HIS A 31 -3.40 -8.19 -1.19
N PHE A 32 -2.14 -7.91 -0.83
CA PHE A 32 -0.99 -8.66 -1.34
C PHE A 32 -1.11 -10.17 -1.03
N HIS A 33 -1.45 -10.55 0.20
CA HIS A 33 -1.56 -11.97 0.55
C HIS A 33 -2.65 -12.69 -0.25
N SER A 34 -3.76 -12.01 -0.54
CA SER A 34 -4.89 -12.58 -1.29
C SER A 34 -4.70 -12.60 -2.80
N THR A 35 -4.06 -11.57 -3.37
CA THR A 35 -3.99 -11.38 -4.84
C THR A 35 -2.60 -11.63 -5.42
N LYS A 36 -1.57 -11.62 -4.57
CA LYS A 36 -0.15 -11.66 -4.96
C LYS A 36 0.31 -10.50 -5.83
N HIS A 37 -0.39 -9.37 -5.81
CA HIS A 37 0.06 -8.16 -6.50
C HIS A 37 1.28 -7.55 -5.80
N PRO A 38 2.45 -7.52 -6.44
CA PRO A 38 3.71 -7.31 -5.73
C PRO A 38 4.00 -5.85 -5.40
N VAL A 39 3.46 -4.91 -6.17
CA VAL A 39 3.86 -3.49 -6.10
C VAL A 39 2.70 -2.59 -5.69
N ILE A 40 2.97 -1.73 -4.69
CA ILE A 40 2.11 -0.64 -4.26
C ILE A 40 2.86 0.70 -4.36
N VAL A 41 2.11 1.79 -4.52
CA VAL A 41 2.60 3.17 -4.50
C VAL A 41 1.97 3.94 -3.34
N SER A 42 2.72 4.86 -2.75
CA SER A 42 2.16 5.84 -1.81
C SER A 42 1.17 6.75 -2.51
N TYR A 43 0.00 6.94 -1.90
CA TYR A 43 -1.04 7.86 -2.37
C TYR A 43 -1.11 9.12 -1.48
N GLN A 44 0.01 9.51 -0.86
CA GLN A 44 0.16 10.78 -0.15
C GLN A 44 0.55 11.89 -1.14
N PRO A 45 0.07 13.13 -0.98
CA PRO A 45 0.35 14.23 -1.90
C PRO A 45 1.84 14.66 -1.93
N GLU A 46 2.59 14.45 -0.85
CA GLU A 46 3.99 14.89 -0.73
C GLU A 46 5.01 13.75 -0.70
N GLU A 47 4.55 12.50 -0.67
CA GLU A 47 5.42 11.32 -0.65
C GLU A 47 5.11 10.42 -1.83
N ARG A 48 6.07 10.29 -2.74
CA ARG A 48 5.99 9.37 -3.87
C ARG A 48 7.10 8.34 -3.76
N TRP A 49 6.68 7.13 -3.41
CA TRP A 49 7.54 5.96 -3.37
C TRP A 49 6.74 4.72 -3.75
N LEU A 50 7.46 3.71 -4.21
CA LEU A 50 6.98 2.36 -4.51
C LEU A 50 7.52 1.39 -3.48
N TRP A 51 6.71 0.39 -3.14
CA TRP A 51 7.13 -0.74 -2.33
C TRP A 51 6.83 -2.04 -3.06
N CYS A 52 7.85 -2.88 -3.17
CA CYS A 52 7.70 -4.25 -3.65
C CYS A 52 7.67 -5.22 -2.46
N TYR A 53 6.56 -5.94 -2.29
CA TYR A 53 6.43 -6.94 -1.22
C TYR A 53 7.33 -8.16 -1.41
N VAL A 54 7.72 -8.47 -2.66
CA VAL A 54 8.56 -9.63 -2.99
C VAL A 54 10.03 -9.32 -2.69
N ASP A 55 10.51 -8.17 -3.19
CA ASP A 55 11.91 -7.75 -3.02
C ASP A 55 12.16 -7.08 -1.67
N GLN A 56 11.10 -6.73 -0.93
CA GLN A 56 11.15 -5.99 0.32
C GLN A 56 11.93 -4.67 0.20
N THR A 57 11.81 -4.04 -0.96
CA THR A 57 12.54 -2.82 -1.33
C THR A 57 11.57 -1.67 -1.54
N MET A 58 11.98 -0.49 -1.07
CA MET A 58 11.37 0.79 -1.38
C MET A 58 12.14 1.48 -2.51
N ILE A 59 11.42 2.11 -3.44
CA ILE A 59 11.99 2.96 -4.49
C ILE A 59 11.32 4.33 -4.41
N GLU A 60 12.09 5.39 -4.24
CA GLU A 60 11.59 6.78 -4.30
C GLU A 60 11.39 7.20 -5.77
N VAL A 61 10.30 7.91 -6.07
CA VAL A 61 9.89 8.29 -7.44
C VAL A 61 9.47 9.76 -7.57
#